data_AF-A0A2A5GAU2-F1
#
_entry.id   AF-A0A2A5GAU2-F1
#
_cell.length_a   1.000
_cell.length_b   1.000
_cell.length_c   1.000
_cell.angle_alpha   90.00
_cell.angle_beta   90.00
_cell.angle_gamma   90.00
#
_symmetry.space_group_name_H-M   'P 1'
#
loop_
_entity.id
_entity.type
_entity.pdbx_description
1 polymer ?
#
loop_
_entity_poly.entity_id
_entity_poly.type
_entity_poly.pdbx_seq_one_letter_code
_entity_poly.pdbx_strand_id
1 'polypeptide(L)' 'MSWPERRKSDEFDFGYVLTVHKSQGSQWDNVVLFDESFAFREHRERWLYTGITRAAKTLTIVR' A
#
# COMPACT_ATOMS: atom_id res chain seq x y z
N MET A 1 -25.76 0.89 10.27
CA MET A 1 -25.97 0.14 9.01
C MET A 1 -25.66 -1.33 9.28
N SER A 2 -26.59 -2.22 8.97
CA SER A 2 -26.40 -3.67 9.09
C SER A 2 -25.40 -4.19 8.05
N TRP A 3 -24.82 -5.37 8.28
CA TRP A 3 -23.87 -5.98 7.32
C TRP A 3 -24.44 -6.15 5.90
N PRO A 4 -25.72 -6.58 5.71
CA PRO A 4 -26.32 -6.70 4.38
C PRO A 4 -26.42 -5.36 3.64
N GLU A 5 -26.62 -4.26 4.36
CA GLU A 5 -26.69 -2.92 3.79
C GLU A 5 -25.29 -2.43 3.38
N ARG A 6 -24.27 -2.61 4.23
CA ARG A 6 -22.88 -2.24 3.91
C ARG A 6 -22.36 -2.96 2.67
N ARG A 7 -22.68 -4.25 2.50
CA ARG A 7 -22.25 -5.04 1.34
C ARG A 7 -22.82 -4.52 0.01
N LYS A 8 -23.91 -3.76 0.03
CA LYS A 8 -24.57 -3.21 -1.17
C LYS A 8 -24.11 -1.78 -1.50
N SER A 9 -23.19 -1.23 -0.73
CA SER A 9 -22.70 0.14 -0.91
C SER A 9 -21.22 0.13 -1.23
N ASP A 10 -20.77 1.16 -1.96
CA ASP A 10 -19.35 1.40 -2.17
C ASP A 10 -18.75 2.08 -0.94
N GLU A 11 -17.64 1.52 -0.43
CA GLU A 11 -16.88 2.13 0.66
C GLU A 11 -15.78 3.03 0.07
N PHE A 12 -15.79 4.30 0.46
CA PHE A 12 -14.78 5.29 0.08
C PHE A 12 -14.01 5.76 1.30
N ASP A 13 -12.73 6.04 1.11
CA ASP A 13 -11.84 6.58 2.13
C ASP A 13 -10.81 7.51 1.47
N PHE A 14 -10.09 8.29 2.27
CA PHE A 14 -9.04 9.17 1.77
C PHE A 14 -7.80 8.38 1.31
N GLY A 15 -7.21 8.79 0.19
CA GLY A 15 -6.05 8.14 -0.43
C GLY A 15 -4.71 8.81 -0.17
N TYR A 16 -4.57 9.64 0.88
CA TYR A 16 -3.34 10.38 1.17
C TYR A 16 -2.13 9.45 1.41
N VAL A 17 -2.38 8.31 2.04
CA VAL A 17 -1.41 7.22 2.24
C VAL A 17 -2.13 5.91 1.98
N LEU A 18 -1.45 4.98 1.31
CA LEU A 18 -1.97 3.66 1.01
C LEU A 18 -1.09 2.60 1.65
N THR A 19 -1.72 1.56 2.18
CA THR A 19 -0.98 0.34 2.53
C THR A 19 -0.34 -0.25 1.27
N VAL A 20 0.82 -0.89 1.42
CA VAL A 20 1.50 -1.57 0.30
C VAL A 20 0.57 -2.53 -0.45
N HIS A 21 -0.28 -3.28 0.27
CA HIS A 21 -1.23 -4.22 -0.33
C HIS A 21 -2.26 -3.52 -1.23
N LYS A 22 -2.90 -2.44 -0.75
CA LYS A 22 -3.85 -1.65 -1.56
C LYS A 22 -3.20 -0.98 -2.77
N SER A 23 -1.88 -0.76 -2.76
CA SER A 23 -1.15 -0.15 -3.88
C SER A 23 -0.75 -1.12 -5.00
N GLN A 24 -0.98 -2.41 -4.83
CA GLN A 24 -0.63 -3.43 -5.82
C GLN A 24 -1.29 -3.16 -7.18
N GLY A 25 -0.49 -3.24 -8.24
CA GLY A 25 -0.94 -2.95 -9.61
C GLY A 25 -0.88 -1.46 -10.01
N SER A 26 -0.77 -0.54 -9.05
CA SER A 26 -0.63 0.90 -9.32
C SER A 26 0.82 1.34 -9.46
N GLN A 27 1.09 2.48 -10.08
CA GLN A 27 2.44 3.05 -10.20
C GLN A 27 2.39 4.57 -10.17
N TRP A 28 3.41 5.20 -9.55
CA TRP A 28 3.54 6.65 -9.46
C TRP A 28 4.99 7.09 -9.71
N ASP A 29 5.18 8.31 -10.22
CA ASP A 29 6.51 8.85 -10.50
C ASP A 29 7.39 8.92 -9.25
N ASN A 30 6.84 9.42 -8.14
CA ASN A 30 7.55 9.63 -6.87
C ASN A 30 6.80 8.92 -5.74
N VAL A 31 7.49 8.04 -5.01
CA VAL A 31 6.92 7.28 -3.89
C VAL A 31 7.75 7.49 -2.64
N VAL A 32 7.06 7.77 -1.53
CA VAL A 32 7.62 7.68 -0.18
C VAL A 32 7.12 6.39 0.45
N LEU A 33 8.04 5.48 0.79
CA LEU A 33 7.75 4.20 1.42
C LEU A 33 8.25 4.22 2.87
N PHE A 34 7.32 4.08 3.82
CA PHE A 34 7.66 3.79 5.21
C PHE A 34 7.98 2.30 5.34
N ASP A 35 9.17 1.94 5.80
CA ASP A 35 9.62 0.55 5.92
C ASP A 35 8.96 -0.14 7.14
N GLU A 36 7.75 -0.66 6.93
CA GLU A 36 7.04 -1.49 7.92
C GLU A 36 7.29 -2.99 7.70
N SER A 37 8.32 -3.35 6.93
CA SER A 37 8.55 -4.75 6.54
C SER A 37 8.87 -5.68 7.72
N PHE A 38 9.26 -5.12 8.88
CA PHE A 38 9.42 -5.87 10.12
C PHE A 38 8.12 -6.57 10.58
N ALA A 39 6.96 -6.01 10.24
CA ALA A 39 5.66 -6.60 10.53
C ALA A 39 5.41 -7.88 9.71
N PHE A 40 6.20 -8.11 8.67
CA PHE A 40 6.04 -9.19 7.70
C PHE A 40 7.23 -10.17 7.68
N ARG A 41 7.99 -10.33 8.76
CA ARG A 41 9.10 -11.30 8.99
C ARG A 41 9.51 -12.17 7.78
N GLU A 42 8.92 -13.34 7.58
CA GLU A 42 9.27 -14.31 6.52
C GLU A 42 8.98 -13.82 5.09
N HIS A 43 8.21 -12.75 4.96
CA HIS A 43 7.80 -12.11 3.72
C HIS A 43 8.31 -10.67 3.61
N ARG A 44 9.25 -10.26 4.47
CA ARG A 44 9.83 -8.91 4.51
C ARG A 44 10.27 -8.46 3.12
N GLU A 45 11.01 -9.31 2.43
CA GLU A 45 11.55 -9.03 1.09
C GLU A 45 10.45 -8.87 0.04
N ARG A 46 9.39 -9.70 0.08
CA ARG A 46 8.27 -9.61 -0.86
C ARG A 46 7.43 -8.36 -0.61
N TRP A 47 7.25 -7.99 0.65
CA TRP A 47 6.55 -6.76 1.02
C TRP A 47 7.32 -5.54 0.52
N LEU A 48 8.63 -5.49 0.78
CA LEU A 48 9.51 -4.44 0.27
C LEU A 48 9.50 -4.38 -1.25
N TYR A 49 9.66 -5.51 -1.93
CA TYR A 49 9.60 -5.59 -3.39
C TYR A 49 8.29 -5.00 -3.94
N THR A 50 7.17 -5.35 -3.31
CA THR A 50 5.85 -4.84 -3.70
C THR A 50 5.80 -3.32 -3.59
N GLY A 51 6.25 -2.75 -2.46
CA GLY A 51 6.28 -1.30 -2.23
C GLY A 51 7.28 -0.56 -3.13
N ILE A 52 8.51 -1.07 -3.25
CA ILE A 52 9.60 -0.48 -4.04
C ILE A 52 9.20 -0.35 -5.51
N THR A 53 8.56 -1.37 -6.08
CA THR A 53 8.16 -1.37 -7.49
C THR A 53 6.99 -0.44 -7.81
N ARG A 54 6.40 0.25 -6.81
CA ARG A 54 5.38 1.28 -7.06
C ARG A 54 5.99 2.59 -7.58
N ALA A 55 7.28 2.83 -7.34
CA ALA A 55 8.00 4.00 -7.84
C ALA A 55 8.45 3.81 -9.30
N ALA A 56 8.05 4.72 -10.19
CA ALA A 56 8.52 4.72 -11.58
C ALA A 56 9.82 5.49 -11.77
N LYS A 57 10.06 6.57 -11.01
CA LYS A 57 11.22 7.44 -11.17
C LYS A 57 12.04 7.60 -9.89
N THR A 58 11.39 7.92 -8.77
CA THR A 58 12.08 8.20 -7.51
C THR A 58 11.40 7.52 -6.34
N LEU A 59 12.22 6.89 -5.50
CA LEU A 59 11.80 6.24 -4.27
C LEU A 59 12.55 6.87 -3.09
N THR A 60 11.80 7.29 -2.08
CA THR A 60 12.33 7.68 -0.76
C THR A 60 11.87 6.66 0.26
N ILE A 61 12.80 6.06 1.01
CA ILE A 61 12.49 5.11 2.07
C ILE A 61 12.70 5.78 3.43
N VAL A 62 11.68 5.74 4.27
CA VAL A 62 11.72 6.18 5.68
C VAL A 62 11.75 4.93 6.55
N ARG A 63 12.70 4.85 7.50
CA ARG A 63 13.00 3.65 8.27
C ARG A 63 12.74 3.85 9.76
#